data_AF-A0A848YE57-F1
#
_entry.id   AF-A0A848YE57-F1
#
_cell.length_a   1.000
_cell.length_b   1.000
_cell.length_c   1.000
_cell.angle_alpha   90.00
_cell.angle_beta   90.00
_cell.angle_gamma   90.00
#
_symmetry.space_group_name_H-M   'P 1'
#
loop_
_entity.id
_entity.type
_entity.pdbx_description
1 polymer ?
#
loop_
_entity_poly.entity_id
_entity_poly.type
_entity_poly.pdbx_seq_one_letter_code
_entity_poly.pdbx_strand_id
1 'polypeptide(L)'
;MSKTDHHQQIRALEDEITRLHEELDARDAEIAKLKTMVDQDMFLPLLNRRAFEREFTRIWSAAKRYKFPVALIYMDLNNMKQINDQFGHEAGDLALRSVAKVLRENCRGSDLAGRMGGDEFGLLMMQSDIKAARQKAAELA
;
A
#
# COMPACT_ATOMS: atom_id res chain seq x y z
N MET A 1 15.05 27.07 50.79
CA MET A 1 14.20 26.73 49.62
C MET A 1 13.38 25.51 50.00
N SER A 2 12.05 25.62 49.96
CA SER A 2 11.11 24.74 50.67
C SER A 2 10.79 23.47 49.87
N LYS A 3 10.56 22.32 50.54
CA LYS A 3 10.06 21.06 49.94
C LYS A 3 8.84 21.25 49.02
N THR A 4 8.08 22.32 49.25
CA THR A 4 6.87 22.69 48.47
C THR A 4 7.24 23.15 47.06
N ASP A 5 8.37 23.83 46.91
CA ASP A 5 8.85 24.39 45.63
C ASP A 5 9.31 23.28 44.68
N HIS A 6 9.98 22.26 45.22
CA HIS A 6 10.35 21.06 44.46
C HIS A 6 9.14 20.21 44.05
N HIS A 7 8.10 20.10 44.88
CA HIS A 7 6.88 19.40 44.48
C HIS A 7 6.12 20.16 43.38
N GLN A 8 6.14 21.50 43.38
CA GLN A 8 5.57 22.29 42.30
C GLN A 8 6.39 22.14 41.01
N GLN A 9 7.71 22.13 41.08
CA GLN A 9 8.58 21.88 39.93
C GLN A 9 8.41 20.48 39.34
N ILE A 10 8.30 19.44 40.18
CA ILE A 10 8.05 18.07 39.70
C ILE A 10 6.71 17.98 38.98
N ARG A 11 5.63 18.54 39.55
CA ARG A 11 4.31 18.55 38.88
C ARG A 11 4.33 19.32 37.57
N ALA A 12 4.99 20.48 37.52
CA ALA A 12 5.12 21.24 36.27
C ALA A 12 5.87 20.45 35.19
N LEU A 13 6.90 19.68 35.56
CA LEU A 13 7.60 18.79 34.64
C LEU A 13 6.76 17.58 34.22
N GLU A 14 5.95 17.01 35.12
CA GLU A 14 5.01 15.92 34.78
C GLU A 14 3.93 16.38 33.79
N ASP A 15 3.39 17.58 33.98
CA ASP A 15 2.45 18.20 33.05
C ASP A 15 3.11 18.50 31.69
N GLU A 16 4.37 18.96 31.70
CA GLU A 16 5.17 19.18 30.49
C GLU A 16 5.37 17.88 29.70
N ILE A 17 5.79 16.81 30.39
CA ILE A 17 6.02 15.48 29.79
C ILE A 17 4.72 14.95 29.18
N THR A 18 3.60 15.08 29.89
CA THR A 18 2.29 14.63 29.40
C THR A 18 1.91 15.35 28.12
N ARG A 19 2.05 16.69 28.10
CA ARG A 19 1.78 17.49 26.91
C ARG A 19 2.69 17.13 25.73
N LEU A 20 3.98 16.92 25.97
CA LEU A 20 4.93 16.53 24.93
C LEU A 20 4.62 15.14 24.36
N HIS A 21 4.17 14.18 25.19
CA HIS A 21 3.72 12.87 24.70
C HIS A 21 2.48 12.99 23.82
N GLU A 22 1.48 13.78 24.21
CA GLU A 22 0.29 14.03 23.39
C GLU A 22 0.65 14.68 22.05
N GLU A 23 1.60 15.63 22.03
CA GLU A 23 2.08 16.23 20.78
C GLU A 23 2.83 15.23 19.91
N LEU A 24 3.65 14.35 20.49
CA LEU A 24 4.35 13.29 19.78
C LEU A 24 3.38 12.32 19.11
N ASP A 25 2.37 11.85 19.83
CA ASP A 25 1.34 10.94 19.31
C ASP A 25 0.56 11.58 18.15
N ALA A 26 0.22 12.87 18.27
CA ALA A 26 -0.44 13.62 17.20
C ALA A 26 0.45 13.75 15.95
N ARG A 27 1.76 13.96 16.14
CA ARG A 27 2.73 13.99 15.03
C ARG A 27 2.88 12.63 14.36
N ASP A 28 2.94 11.55 15.13
CA ASP A 28 3.03 10.20 14.58
C ASP A 28 1.78 9.81 13.78
N ALA A 29 0.59 10.21 14.26
CA ALA A 29 -0.65 10.03 13.51
C ALA A 29 -0.65 10.80 12.18
N GLU A 30 -0.16 12.04 12.17
CA GLU A 30 -0.05 12.84 10.94
C GLU A 30 0.99 12.26 9.98
N ILE A 31 2.13 11.80 10.48
CA ILE A 31 3.15 11.10 9.68
C ILE A 31 2.56 9.83 9.06
N ALA A 32 1.79 9.03 9.81
CA ALA A 32 1.13 7.84 9.30
C ALA A 32 0.13 8.18 8.19
N LYS A 33 -0.67 9.23 8.38
CA LYS A 33 -1.62 9.73 7.37
C LYS A 33 -0.89 10.18 6.10
N LEU A 34 0.16 10.98 6.21
CA LEU A 34 0.95 11.42 5.06
C LEU A 34 1.61 10.23 4.34
N LYS A 35 2.09 9.22 5.08
CA LYS A 35 2.62 7.98 4.49
C LYS A 35 1.56 7.24 3.67
N THR A 36 0.32 7.13 4.16
CA THR A 36 -0.75 6.47 3.40
C THR A 36 -1.08 7.18 2.08
N MET A 37 -1.00 8.51 2.04
CA MET A 37 -1.16 9.29 0.80
C MET A 37 0.00 9.05 -0.18
N VAL A 38 1.19 8.74 0.33
CA VAL A 38 2.38 8.44 -0.48
C VAL A 38 2.41 7.00 -0.97
N ASP A 39 1.55 6.11 -0.46
CA ASP A 39 1.60 4.68 -0.78
C ASP A 39 0.58 4.24 -1.86
N GLN A 40 -0.39 5.09 -2.17
CA GLN A 40 -1.37 4.82 -3.23
C GLN A 40 -0.92 5.38 -4.58
N ASP A 41 -1.40 4.77 -5.66
CA ASP A 41 -1.31 5.37 -6.99
C ASP A 41 -2.20 6.64 -7.04
N MET A 42 -1.72 7.65 -7.74
CA MET A 42 -2.40 8.96 -7.80
C MET A 42 -3.77 8.89 -8.48
N PHE A 43 -3.98 7.92 -9.38
CA PHE A 43 -5.16 7.84 -10.23
C PHE A 43 -5.97 6.56 -10.03
N LEU A 44 -5.35 5.53 -9.47
CA LEU A 44 -5.92 4.20 -9.31
C LEU A 44 -5.97 3.81 -7.83
N PRO A 45 -7.01 3.08 -7.39
CA PRO A 45 -7.17 2.71 -6.00
C PRO A 45 -6.31 1.47 -5.63
N LEU A 46 -5.04 1.50 -6.02
CA LEU A 46 -4.02 0.46 -5.86
C LEU A 46 -2.81 1.03 -5.13
N LEU A 47 -1.91 0.16 -4.68
CA LEU A 47 -0.59 0.58 -4.23
C LEU A 47 0.19 1.17 -5.41
N ASN A 48 1.00 2.19 -5.17
CA ASN A 48 2.02 2.54 -6.14
C ASN A 48 3.21 1.57 -6.06
N ARG A 49 4.08 1.63 -7.07
CA ARG A 49 5.26 0.77 -7.19
C ARG A 49 6.09 0.71 -5.89
N ARG A 50 6.40 1.86 -5.29
CA ARG A 50 7.25 1.94 -4.09
C ARG A 50 6.60 1.21 -2.91
N ALA A 51 5.31 1.43 -2.69
CA ALA A 51 4.58 0.76 -1.61
C ALA A 51 4.46 -0.75 -1.88
N PHE A 52 4.16 -1.14 -3.11
CA PHE A 52 4.08 -2.55 -3.50
C PHE A 52 5.40 -3.29 -3.25
N GLU A 53 6.53 -2.74 -3.69
CA GLU A 53 7.87 -3.34 -3.50
C GLU A 53 8.25 -3.47 -2.02
N ARG A 54 7.91 -2.45 -1.21
CA ARG A 54 8.13 -2.48 0.25
C ARG A 54 7.31 -3.59 0.91
N GLU A 55 6.01 -3.66 0.60
CA GLU A 55 5.12 -4.66 1.18
C GLU A 55 5.45 -6.07 0.67
N PHE A 56 5.83 -6.23 -0.59
CA PHE A 56 6.36 -7.47 -1.15
C PHE A 56 7.55 -7.96 -0.34
N THR A 57 8.53 -7.10 -0.07
CA THR A 57 9.73 -7.46 0.71
C THR A 57 9.37 -7.94 2.12
N ARG A 58 8.40 -7.26 2.76
CA ARG A 58 7.89 -7.61 4.08
C ARG A 58 7.22 -8.99 4.07
N ILE A 59 6.32 -9.22 3.13
CA ILE A 59 5.58 -10.49 2.99
C ILE A 59 6.53 -11.63 2.62
N TRP A 60 7.45 -11.42 1.69
CA TRP A 60 8.43 -12.42 1.29
C TRP A 60 9.30 -12.89 2.45
N SER A 61 9.74 -11.95 3.29
CA SER A 61 10.49 -12.26 4.51
C SER A 61 9.66 -13.09 5.49
N ALA A 62 8.39 -12.72 5.69
CA ALA A 62 7.46 -13.48 6.54
C ALA A 62 7.19 -14.90 5.98
N ALA A 63 6.95 -15.02 4.68
CA ALA A 63 6.73 -16.29 3.99
C ALA A 63 7.92 -17.24 4.16
N LYS A 64 9.15 -16.73 4.00
CA LYS A 64 10.38 -17.51 4.23
C LYS A 64 10.51 -17.99 5.67
N ARG A 65 10.16 -17.15 6.65
CA ARG A 65 10.26 -17.45 8.08
C ARG A 65 9.20 -18.46 8.52
N TYR A 66 7.95 -18.23 8.15
CA TYR A 66 6.80 -19.01 8.61
C TYR A 66 6.36 -20.12 7.63
N LYS A 67 7.09 -20.28 6.51
CA LYS A 67 6.92 -21.37 5.53
C LYS A 67 5.52 -21.45 4.93
N PHE A 68 4.91 -20.31 4.60
CA PHE A 68 3.68 -20.28 3.81
C PHE A 68 3.96 -19.89 2.35
N PRO A 69 3.19 -20.41 1.38
CA PRO A 69 3.37 -20.10 -0.03
C PRO A 69 2.88 -18.69 -0.36
N VAL A 70 3.54 -18.04 -1.31
CA VAL A 70 3.10 -16.78 -1.91
C VAL A 70 3.32 -16.86 -3.41
N ALA A 71 2.47 -16.19 -4.19
CA ALA A 71 2.59 -16.14 -5.63
C ALA A 71 2.45 -14.70 -6.12
N LEU A 72 3.30 -14.32 -7.08
CA LEU A 72 3.27 -13.00 -7.71
C LEU A 72 2.81 -13.16 -9.16
N ILE A 73 1.81 -12.38 -9.54
CA ILE A 73 1.36 -12.20 -10.91
C ILE A 73 1.81 -10.81 -11.35
N TYR A 74 2.51 -10.73 -12.49
CA TYR A 74 2.89 -9.48 -13.13
C TYR A 74 2.16 -9.39 -14.47
N MET A 75 1.54 -8.23 -14.73
CA MET A 75 0.67 -8.00 -15.87
C MET A 75 1.12 -6.74 -16.59
N ASP A 76 1.10 -6.78 -17.92
CA ASP A 76 1.32 -5.65 -18.82
C ASP A 76 0.10 -5.57 -19.75
N LEU A 77 -0.49 -4.37 -19.88
CA LEU A 77 -1.67 -4.21 -20.72
C LEU A 77 -1.26 -3.99 -22.18
N ASN A 78 -1.65 -4.94 -23.04
CA ASN A 78 -1.40 -4.84 -24.46
C ASN A 78 -2.16 -3.65 -25.08
N ASN A 79 -1.54 -3.01 -26.08
CA ASN A 79 -2.16 -2.00 -26.96
C ASN A 79 -2.68 -0.72 -26.29
N MET A 80 -2.22 -0.38 -25.08
CA MET A 80 -2.59 0.88 -24.42
C MET A 80 -2.24 2.12 -25.25
N LYS A 81 -1.11 2.09 -25.96
CA LYS A 81 -0.74 3.16 -26.90
C LYS A 81 -1.77 3.31 -28.02
N GLN A 82 -2.27 2.22 -28.59
CA GLN A 82 -3.28 2.27 -29.65
C GLN A 82 -4.60 2.87 -29.15
N ILE A 83 -5.01 2.54 -27.92
CA ILE A 83 -6.19 3.14 -27.28
C ILE A 83 -6.00 4.65 -27.15
N ASN A 84 -4.84 5.10 -26.66
CA ASN A 84 -4.52 6.52 -26.52
C ASN A 84 -4.51 7.24 -27.88
N ASP A 85 -3.87 6.64 -28.88
CA ASP A 85 -3.73 7.24 -30.22
C ASP A 85 -5.09 7.35 -30.94
N GLN A 86 -6.00 6.39 -30.72
CA GLN A 86 -7.30 6.34 -31.39
C GLN A 86 -8.40 7.11 -30.64
N PHE A 87 -8.39 7.09 -29.31
CA PHE A 87 -9.49 7.59 -28.47
C PHE A 87 -9.06 8.68 -27.47
N GLY A 88 -7.79 9.05 -27.46
CA GLY A 88 -7.22 10.04 -26.56
C GLY A 88 -6.82 9.49 -25.19
N HIS A 89 -6.04 10.28 -24.45
CA HIS A 89 -5.51 9.88 -23.13
C HIS A 89 -6.59 9.65 -22.08
N GLU A 90 -7.71 10.38 -22.13
CA GLU A 90 -8.83 10.17 -21.19
C GLU A 90 -9.42 8.76 -21.30
N ALA A 91 -9.48 8.20 -22.52
CA ALA A 91 -9.93 6.85 -22.77
C ALA A 91 -8.94 5.82 -22.22
N GLY A 92 -7.64 6.05 -22.39
CA GLY A 92 -6.59 5.23 -21.77
C GLY A 92 -6.67 5.23 -20.25
N ASP A 93 -6.88 6.39 -19.63
CA ASP A 93 -7.05 6.49 -18.17
C ASP A 93 -8.30 5.72 -17.71
N LEU A 94 -9.38 5.73 -18.48
CA LEU A 94 -10.58 4.95 -18.18
C LEU A 94 -10.34 3.45 -18.29
N ALA A 95 -9.56 3.00 -19.27
CA ALA A 95 -9.14 1.61 -19.40
C ALA A 95 -8.29 1.17 -18.20
N LEU A 96 -7.30 1.97 -17.80
CA LEU A 96 -6.49 1.72 -16.60
C LEU A 96 -7.33 1.65 -15.32
N ARG A 97 -8.29 2.57 -15.16
CA ARG A 97 -9.25 2.55 -14.03
C ARG A 97 -10.09 1.28 -14.00
N SER A 98 -10.51 0.80 -15.16
CA SER A 98 -11.29 -0.45 -15.27
C SER A 98 -10.47 -1.66 -14.85
N VAL A 99 -9.22 -1.75 -15.31
CA VAL A 99 -8.28 -2.81 -14.92
C VAL A 99 -8.02 -2.78 -13.41
N ALA A 100 -7.76 -1.61 -12.84
CA ALA A 100 -7.53 -1.47 -11.41
C ALA A 100 -8.74 -1.93 -10.58
N LYS A 101 -9.96 -1.63 -11.04
CA LYS A 101 -11.20 -2.08 -10.41
C LYS A 101 -11.32 -3.61 -10.44
N VAL A 102 -11.10 -4.23 -11.61
CA VAL A 102 -11.13 -5.69 -11.79
C VAL A 102 -10.14 -6.36 -10.85
N LEU A 103 -8.90 -5.85 -10.76
CA LEU A 103 -7.90 -6.36 -9.84
C LEU A 103 -8.39 -6.29 -8.40
N ARG A 104 -8.90 -5.13 -7.97
CA ARG A 104 -9.36 -4.92 -6.60
C ARG A 104 -10.51 -5.85 -6.20
N GLU A 105 -11.46 -6.05 -7.10
CA GLU A 105 -12.62 -6.94 -6.88
C GLU A 105 -12.22 -8.42 -6.82
N ASN A 106 -11.10 -8.78 -7.45
CA ASN A 106 -10.57 -10.14 -7.47
C ASN A 106 -9.45 -10.39 -6.44
N CYS A 107 -9.07 -9.37 -5.68
CA CYS A 107 -8.09 -9.47 -4.59
C CYS A 107 -8.76 -9.76 -3.25
N ARG A 108 -8.18 -10.66 -2.46
CA ARG A 108 -8.57 -10.83 -1.06
C ARG A 108 -7.96 -9.70 -0.24
N GLY A 109 -8.51 -9.43 0.95
CA GLY A 109 -7.93 -8.44 1.87
C GLY A 109 -6.50 -8.77 2.35
N SER A 110 -6.07 -10.03 2.19
CA SER A 110 -4.70 -10.46 2.46
C SER A 110 -3.73 -10.23 1.29
N ASP A 111 -4.24 -10.02 0.09
CA ASP A 111 -3.44 -9.89 -1.13
C ASP A 111 -3.04 -8.43 -1.36
N LEU A 112 -2.01 -8.21 -2.17
CA LEU A 112 -1.60 -6.87 -2.59
C LEU A 112 -1.81 -6.68 -4.08
N ALA A 113 -2.37 -5.54 -4.47
CA ALA A 113 -2.41 -5.10 -5.85
C ALA A 113 -1.76 -3.73 -5.98
N GLY A 114 -0.91 -3.57 -7.00
CA GLY A 114 -0.18 -2.33 -7.24
C GLY A 114 0.04 -2.02 -8.70
N ARG A 115 0.20 -0.74 -9.02
CA ARG A 115 0.61 -0.26 -10.35
C ARG A 115 2.14 -0.12 -10.35
N MET A 116 2.80 -0.84 -11.26
CA MET A 116 4.25 -0.96 -11.33
C MET A 116 4.89 0.00 -12.34
N GLY A 117 4.11 0.44 -13.33
CA GLY A 117 4.50 1.31 -14.42
C GLY A 117 3.32 2.05 -15.03
N GLY A 118 3.43 2.49 -16.29
CA GLY A 118 2.34 3.18 -16.99
C GLY A 118 1.12 2.28 -17.15
N ASP A 119 1.32 1.08 -17.65
CA ASP A 119 0.34 0.06 -18.01
C ASP A 119 0.65 -1.31 -17.37
N GLU A 120 1.59 -1.32 -16.43
CA GLU A 120 2.05 -2.51 -15.73
C GLU A 120 1.42 -2.62 -14.33
N PHE A 121 0.99 -3.83 -13.95
CA PHE A 121 0.32 -4.14 -12.69
C PHE A 121 0.93 -5.37 -12.01
N GLY A 122 0.96 -5.34 -10.68
CA GLY A 122 1.39 -6.46 -9.84
C GLY A 122 0.28 -6.92 -8.92
N LEU A 123 0.14 -8.24 -8.77
CA LEU A 123 -0.74 -8.88 -7.80
C LEU A 123 0.05 -9.92 -6.99
N LEU A 124 0.22 -9.68 -5.70
CA LEU A 124 0.83 -10.62 -4.77
C LEU A 124 -0.27 -11.34 -3.97
N MET A 125 -0.37 -12.65 -4.18
CA MET A 125 -1.34 -13.52 -3.52
C MET A 125 -0.71 -14.21 -2.32
N MET A 126 -1.30 -14.04 -1.14
CA MET A 126 -0.84 -14.72 0.07
C MET A 126 -1.44 -16.12 0.19
N GLN A 127 -0.68 -17.03 0.81
CA GLN A 127 -1.07 -18.44 0.99
C GLN A 127 -1.51 -19.11 -0.31
N SER A 128 -0.83 -18.79 -1.41
CA SER A 128 -1.20 -19.22 -2.75
C SER A 128 0.01 -19.82 -3.46
N ASP A 129 -0.21 -20.98 -4.10
CA ASP A 129 0.79 -21.64 -4.92
C ASP A 129 0.69 -21.22 -6.40
N ILE A 130 1.57 -21.77 -7.23
CA ILE A 130 1.60 -21.46 -8.66
C ILE A 130 0.32 -21.90 -9.40
N LYS A 131 -0.38 -22.94 -8.92
CA LYS A 131 -1.61 -23.42 -9.56
C LYS A 131 -2.75 -22.44 -9.31
N ALA A 132 -2.90 -21.98 -8.07
CA ALA A 132 -3.85 -20.93 -7.71
C ALA A 132 -3.56 -19.63 -8.46
N ALA A 133 -2.29 -19.25 -8.58
CA ALA A 133 -1.88 -18.06 -9.32
C ALA A 133 -2.22 -18.15 -10.82
N ARG A 134 -1.98 -19.30 -11.46
CA ARG A 134 -2.35 -19.52 -12.87
C ARG A 134 -3.86 -19.46 -13.08
N GLN A 135 -4.64 -20.05 -12.17
CA GLN A 135 -6.09 -19.96 -12.23
C GLN A 135 -6.56 -18.51 -12.10
N LYS A 136 -6.03 -17.77 -11.11
CA LYS A 136 -6.36 -16.36 -10.93
C LYS A 136 -5.96 -15.53 -12.15
N ALA A 137 -4.79 -15.78 -12.74
CA ALA A 137 -4.38 -15.10 -13.96
C ALA A 137 -5.32 -15.36 -15.14
N ALA A 138 -5.84 -16.58 -15.27
CA ALA A 138 -6.83 -16.91 -16.31
C ALA A 138 -8.21 -16.28 -16.06
N GLU A 139 -8.60 -16.05 -14.80
CA GLU A 139 -9.83 -15.33 -14.45
C GLU A 139 -9.76 -13.83 -14.73
N LEU A 140 -8.54 -13.27 -14.80
CA LEU A 140 -8.26 -11.86 -15.03
C LEU A 140 -8.01 -11.51 -16.50
N ALA A 141 -7.80 -12.52 -17.36
CA ALA A 141 -7.51 -12.38 -18.80
C ALA A 141 -8.78 -12.39 -19.64
#